data_AF-R7T575-F1
#
_entry.id   AF-R7T575-F1
#
_cell.length_a   1.000
_cell.length_b   1.000
_cell.length_c   1.000
_cell.angle_alpha   90.00
_cell.angle_beta   90.00
_cell.angle_gamma   90.00
#
_symmetry.space_group_name_H-M   'P 1'
#
loop_
_entity.id
_entity.type
_entity.pdbx_description
1 polymer ?
#
loop_
_entity_poly.entity_id
_entity_poly.type
_entity_poly.pdbx_seq_one_letter_code
_entity_poly.pdbx_strand_id
1 'polypeptide(L)'
;MDEECSIAREGGEEDGTSSDATVEALANDYAKLLDMDIEKEKQQLDDGIEEMLTKLDEFCGLVDVIRSDSTLCLTRTLPEIQRKSHEMNVIFERIDKLEAFVNLINTQVSAMNDQVTLAEDQIGSSRGFKKVLNNFSLPFFSKKTETPPTPPATHDYTPIEIFKTSDYFTSHESEASK
;
A
#
# COMPACT_ATOMS: atom_id res chain seq x y z
N MET A 1 -7.18 -68.16 91.10
CA MET A 1 -7.70 -68.84 89.90
C MET A 1 -9.10 -68.28 89.69
N ASP A 2 -9.27 -67.00 89.37
CA ASP A 2 -8.73 -66.28 88.19
C ASP A 2 -9.06 -67.03 86.89
N GLU A 3 -10.15 -66.63 86.25
CA GLU A 3 -10.15 -66.33 84.82
C GLU A 3 -11.34 -65.41 84.48
N GLU A 4 -10.99 -64.28 83.86
CA GLU A 4 -11.87 -63.21 83.40
C GLU A 4 -12.90 -63.69 82.38
N CYS A 5 -14.14 -63.21 82.50
CA CYS A 5 -15.00 -63.01 81.34
C CYS A 5 -15.30 -61.51 81.26
N SER A 6 -14.46 -60.81 80.50
CA SER A 6 -14.64 -59.42 80.11
C SER A 6 -15.86 -59.33 79.19
N ILE A 7 -17.00 -58.93 79.75
CA ILE A 7 -18.17 -58.55 78.96
C ILE A 7 -18.05 -57.05 78.70
N ALA A 8 -17.74 -56.75 77.44
CA ALA A 8 -17.64 -55.42 76.89
C ALA A 8 -18.85 -54.56 77.30
N ARG A 9 -18.57 -53.49 78.04
CA ARG A 9 -19.46 -52.34 78.10
C ARG A 9 -19.16 -51.54 76.83
N GLU A 10 -19.89 -51.84 75.75
CA GLU A 10 -20.01 -50.91 74.63
C GLU A 10 -20.51 -49.59 75.19
N GLY A 11 -19.58 -48.66 75.38
CA GLY A 11 -19.92 -47.25 75.37
C GLY A 11 -20.41 -46.95 73.97
N GLY A 12 -21.72 -46.95 73.78
CA GLY A 12 -22.32 -46.11 72.76
C GLY A 12 -22.01 -44.67 73.15
N GLU A 13 -20.84 -44.18 72.75
CA GLU A 13 -20.68 -42.76 72.45
C GLU A 13 -21.69 -42.50 71.33
N GLU A 14 -22.85 -41.98 71.72
CA GLU A 14 -23.80 -41.42 70.78
C GLU A 14 -23.04 -40.42 69.91
N ASP A 15 -23.14 -40.60 68.60
CA ASP A 15 -22.78 -39.68 67.51
C ASP A 15 -23.61 -38.38 67.59
N GLY A 16 -23.72 -37.80 68.78
CA GLY A 16 -24.53 -36.63 69.09
C GLY A 16 -23.85 -35.34 68.65
N THR A 17 -22.52 -35.27 68.69
CA THR A 17 -21.77 -34.05 68.36
C THR A 17 -21.81 -33.69 66.87
N SER A 18 -21.80 -34.69 65.98
CA SER A 18 -21.89 -34.49 64.53
C SER A 18 -23.30 -34.08 64.11
N SER A 19 -24.31 -34.79 64.63
CA SER A 19 -25.72 -34.50 64.37
C SER A 19 -26.13 -33.13 64.90
N ASP A 20 -25.74 -32.77 66.12
CA ASP A 20 -26.14 -31.51 66.75
C ASP A 20 -25.53 -30.29 66.05
N ALA A 21 -24.26 -30.38 65.64
CA ALA A 21 -23.62 -29.34 64.84
C ALA A 21 -24.28 -29.14 63.46
N THR A 22 -24.76 -30.21 62.82
CA THR A 22 -25.50 -30.09 61.54
C THR A 22 -26.89 -29.49 61.73
N VAL A 23 -27.56 -29.80 62.85
CA VAL A 23 -28.86 -29.21 63.20
C VAL A 23 -28.70 -27.73 63.54
N GLU A 24 -27.64 -27.36 64.27
CA GLU A 24 -27.33 -25.96 64.59
C GLU A 24 -26.97 -25.16 63.33
N ALA A 25 -26.15 -25.72 62.43
CA ALA A 25 -25.84 -25.09 61.15
C ALA A 25 -27.10 -24.88 60.30
N LEU A 26 -27.96 -25.89 60.21
CA LEU A 26 -29.22 -25.82 59.47
C LEU A 26 -30.19 -24.81 60.10
N ALA A 27 -30.34 -24.82 61.42
CA ALA A 27 -31.17 -23.88 62.15
C ALA A 27 -30.69 -22.44 61.96
N ASN A 28 -29.37 -22.22 61.98
CA ASN A 28 -28.76 -20.92 61.68
C ASN A 28 -29.01 -20.49 60.22
N ASP A 29 -28.96 -21.40 59.26
CA ASP A 29 -29.24 -21.07 57.86
C ASP A 29 -30.71 -20.71 57.64
N TYR A 30 -31.66 -21.40 58.28
CA TYR A 30 -33.07 -21.00 58.26
C TYR A 30 -33.34 -19.70 59.03
N ALA A 31 -32.65 -19.46 60.15
CA ALA A 31 -32.77 -18.21 60.89
C ALA A 31 -32.35 -17.01 60.04
N LYS A 32 -31.31 -17.16 59.20
CA LYS A 32 -30.91 -16.11 58.22
C LYS A 32 -32.02 -15.79 57.21
N LEU A 33 -32.83 -16.78 56.80
CA LEU A 33 -33.96 -16.54 55.89
C LEU A 33 -35.07 -15.70 56.55
N LEU A 34 -35.23 -15.80 57.88
CA LEU A 34 -36.23 -15.02 58.62
C LEU A 34 -35.78 -13.57 58.87
N ASP A 35 -34.46 -13.33 58.93
CA ASP A 35 -33.85 -12.01 59.11
C ASP A 35 -33.54 -11.31 57.76
N MET A 36 -33.71 -12.03 56.64
CA MET A 36 -33.46 -11.50 55.30
C MET A 36 -34.57 -10.53 54.88
N ASP A 37 -34.17 -9.34 54.44
CA ASP A 37 -35.05 -8.39 53.78
C ASP A 37 -35.29 -8.81 52.32
N ILE A 38 -36.31 -9.65 52.13
CA ILE A 38 -36.68 -10.20 50.82
C ILE A 38 -37.00 -9.08 49.82
N GLU A 39 -37.57 -7.96 50.26
CA GLU A 39 -37.90 -6.86 49.34
C GLU A 39 -36.64 -6.18 48.84
N LYS A 40 -35.64 -6.00 49.71
CA LYS A 40 -34.32 -5.46 49.32
C LYS A 40 -33.57 -6.38 48.36
N GLU A 41 -33.58 -7.69 48.59
CA GLU A 41 -32.93 -8.66 47.70
C GLU A 41 -33.63 -8.74 46.35
N LYS A 42 -34.97 -8.70 46.34
CA LYS A 42 -35.77 -8.60 45.13
C LYS A 42 -35.45 -7.31 44.35
N GLN A 43 -35.38 -6.16 45.02
CA GLN A 43 -35.04 -4.90 44.36
C GLN A 43 -33.65 -4.94 43.73
N GLN A 44 -32.64 -5.49 44.42
CA GLN A 44 -31.30 -5.64 43.85
C GLN A 44 -31.29 -6.53 42.60
N LEU A 45 -32.09 -7.59 42.59
CA LEU A 45 -32.25 -8.44 41.41
C LEU A 45 -32.95 -7.69 40.27
N ASP A 46 -34.03 -6.98 40.57
CA ASP A 46 -34.79 -6.20 39.59
C ASP A 46 -33.89 -5.12 38.95
N ASP A 47 -33.13 -4.37 39.77
CA ASP A 47 -32.15 -3.38 39.30
C ASP A 47 -31.08 -4.01 38.38
N GLY A 48 -30.58 -5.19 38.75
CA GLY A 48 -29.60 -5.92 37.94
C GLY A 48 -30.16 -6.41 36.60
N ILE A 49 -31.42 -6.82 36.57
CA ILE A 49 -32.13 -7.20 35.33
C ILE A 49 -32.30 -5.98 34.43
N GLU A 50 -32.73 -4.83 34.97
CA GLU A 50 -32.89 -3.59 34.21
C GLU A 50 -31.56 -3.11 33.61
N GLU A 51 -30.47 -3.18 34.37
CA GLU A 51 -29.13 -2.86 33.86
C GLU A 51 -28.72 -3.79 32.70
N MET A 52 -28.95 -5.10 32.84
CA MET A 52 -28.64 -6.07 31.78
C MET A 52 -29.51 -5.86 30.53
N LEU A 53 -30.79 -5.56 30.70
CA LEU A 53 -31.69 -5.26 29.58
C LEU A 53 -31.25 -3.98 28.84
N THR A 54 -30.83 -2.95 29.58
CA THR A 54 -30.30 -1.72 29.00
C THR A 54 -29.03 -1.99 28.18
N LYS A 55 -28.07 -2.74 28.75
CA LYS A 55 -26.84 -3.11 28.03
C LYS A 55 -27.14 -3.95 26.79
N LEU A 56 -28.13 -4.84 26.84
CA LEU A 56 -28.53 -5.64 25.68
C LEU A 56 -29.07 -4.76 24.54
N ASP A 57 -29.89 -3.76 24.86
CA ASP A 57 -30.40 -2.80 23.88
C ASP A 57 -29.25 -1.98 23.25
N GLU A 58 -28.30 -1.52 24.07
CA GLU A 58 -27.09 -0.85 23.59
C GLU A 58 -26.27 -1.73 22.66
N PHE A 59 -26.07 -3.01 22.99
CA PHE A 59 -25.37 -3.96 22.12
C PHE A 59 -26.10 -4.18 20.79
N CYS A 60 -27.42 -4.29 20.81
CA CYS A 60 -28.22 -4.36 19.59
C CYS A 60 -28.01 -3.11 18.72
N GLY A 61 -28.04 -1.91 19.33
CA GLY A 61 -27.74 -0.65 18.64
C GLY A 61 -26.34 -0.62 18.02
N LEU A 62 -25.32 -1.09 18.74
CA LEU A 62 -23.94 -1.19 18.22
C LEU A 62 -23.85 -2.15 17.04
N VAL A 63 -24.53 -3.30 17.10
CA VAL A 63 -24.56 -4.27 15.99
C VAL A 63 -25.19 -3.66 14.75
N ASP A 64 -26.27 -2.89 14.89
CA ASP A 64 -26.90 -2.20 13.75
C ASP A 64 -25.98 -1.15 13.12
N VAL A 65 -25.25 -0.40 13.94
CA VAL A 65 -24.25 0.55 13.45
C VAL A 65 -23.15 -0.17 12.67
N ILE A 66 -22.59 -1.26 13.22
CA ILE A 66 -21.56 -2.06 12.55
C ILE A 66 -22.07 -2.62 11.23
N ARG A 67 -23.32 -3.12 11.20
CA ARG A 67 -23.93 -3.67 10.00
C ARG A 67 -24.14 -2.60 8.93
N SER A 68 -24.60 -1.42 9.34
CA SER A 68 -24.77 -0.27 8.44
C SER A 68 -23.43 0.19 7.86
N ASP A 69 -22.41 0.33 8.70
CA ASP A 69 -21.07 0.75 8.27
C ASP A 69 -20.42 -0.29 7.33
N SER A 70 -20.52 -1.57 7.67
CA SER A 70 -20.06 -2.66 6.80
C SER A 70 -20.75 -2.62 5.44
N THR A 71 -22.06 -2.36 5.43
CA THR A 71 -22.83 -2.23 4.19
C THR A 71 -22.34 -1.04 3.38
N LEU A 72 -22.16 0.13 3.99
CA LEU A 72 -21.63 1.33 3.32
C LEU A 72 -20.24 1.06 2.72
N CYS A 73 -19.35 0.47 3.51
CA CYS A 73 -17.98 0.17 3.11
C CYS A 73 -17.94 -0.77 1.90
N LEU A 74 -18.67 -1.89 1.96
CA LEU A 74 -18.64 -2.93 0.93
C LEU A 74 -19.40 -2.54 -0.34
N THR A 75 -20.53 -1.83 -0.20
CA THR A 75 -21.39 -1.52 -1.36
C THR A 75 -21.01 -0.22 -2.05
N ARG A 76 -20.37 0.71 -1.34
CA ARG A 76 -20.05 2.03 -1.85
C ARG A 76 -18.57 2.33 -1.78
N THR A 77 -18.00 2.44 -0.58
CA THR A 77 -16.65 2.98 -0.39
C THR A 77 -15.59 2.18 -1.14
N LEU A 78 -15.58 0.85 -0.99
CA LEU A 78 -14.59 -0.02 -1.61
C LEU A 78 -14.70 -0.04 -3.15
N PRO A 79 -15.89 -0.22 -3.76
CA PRO A 79 -16.05 -0.06 -5.20
C PRO A 79 -15.63 1.31 -5.75
N GLU A 80 -15.91 2.40 -5.01
CA GLU A 80 -15.49 3.75 -5.43
C GLU A 80 -13.97 3.91 -5.40
N ILE A 81 -13.30 3.39 -4.37
CA ILE A 81 -11.83 3.36 -4.30
C ILE A 81 -11.26 2.55 -5.47
N GLN A 82 -11.81 1.37 -5.74
CA GLN A 82 -11.35 0.54 -6.85
C GLN A 82 -11.50 1.26 -8.20
N ARG A 83 -12.66 1.90 -8.44
CA ARG A 83 -12.90 2.69 -9.64
C ARG A 83 -11.89 3.83 -9.78
N LYS A 84 -11.66 4.58 -8.71
CA LYS A 84 -10.68 5.68 -8.69
C LYS A 84 -9.25 5.19 -8.89
N SER A 85 -8.89 4.03 -8.35
CA SER A 85 -7.61 3.38 -8.60
C SER A 85 -7.43 3.02 -10.07
N HIS A 86 -8.48 2.57 -10.75
CA HIS A 86 -8.43 2.27 -12.18
C HIS A 86 -8.31 3.54 -13.03
N GLU A 87 -9.05 4.60 -12.70
CA GLU A 87 -8.89 5.93 -13.33
C GLU A 87 -7.45 6.44 -13.21
N MET A 88 -6.80 6.20 -12.07
CA MET A 88 -5.41 6.58 -11.84
C MET A 88 -4.42 5.82 -12.74
N ASN A 89 -4.67 4.56 -13.07
CA ASN A 89 -3.82 3.80 -14.00
C ASN A 89 -3.78 4.44 -15.39
N VAL A 90 -4.90 4.99 -15.87
CA VAL A 90 -4.95 5.71 -17.14
C VAL A 90 -4.04 6.94 -17.11
N ILE A 91 -3.95 7.62 -15.97
CA ILE A 91 -3.04 8.76 -15.79
C ILE A 91 -1.60 8.29 -15.82
N PHE A 92 -1.26 7.20 -15.13
CA PHE A 92 0.10 6.63 -15.16
C PHE A 92 0.52 6.23 -16.56
N GLU A 93 -0.34 5.56 -17.34
CA GLU A 93 -0.04 5.24 -18.73
C GLU A 93 0.23 6.48 -19.60
N ARG A 94 -0.49 7.58 -19.34
CA ARG A 94 -0.24 8.86 -20.03
C ARG A 94 1.10 9.47 -19.62
N ILE A 95 1.49 9.34 -18.36
CA ILE A 95 2.80 9.79 -17.87
C ILE A 95 3.91 8.96 -18.52
N ASP A 96 3.78 7.62 -18.55
CA ASP A 96 4.78 6.74 -19.16
C ASP A 96 4.97 7.02 -20.66
N LYS A 97 3.86 7.24 -21.39
CA LYS A 97 3.91 7.62 -22.81
C LYS A 97 4.61 8.96 -23.01
N LEU A 98 4.34 9.94 -22.13
CA LEU A 98 4.98 11.24 -22.19
C LEU A 98 6.48 11.13 -21.90
N GLU A 99 6.88 10.33 -20.91
CA GLU A 99 8.29 10.09 -20.58
C GLU A 99 9.02 9.44 -21.75
N ALA A 100 8.46 8.39 -22.36
CA ALA A 100 9.02 7.73 -23.54
C ALA A 100 9.19 8.73 -24.71
N PHE A 101 8.21 9.60 -24.92
CA PHE A 101 8.29 10.64 -25.95
C PHE A 101 9.39 11.67 -25.66
N VAL A 102 9.50 12.16 -24.42
CA VAL A 102 10.58 13.08 -24.03
C VAL A 102 11.95 12.45 -24.22
N ASN A 103 12.10 11.17 -23.86
CA ASN A 103 13.33 10.42 -24.09
C ASN A 103 13.68 10.32 -25.58
N LEU A 104 12.69 10.05 -26.44
CA LEU A 104 12.89 10.05 -27.89
C LEU A 104 13.39 11.41 -28.38
N ILE A 105 12.72 12.50 -28.00
CA ILE A 105 13.15 13.87 -28.37
C ILE A 105 14.60 14.10 -27.95
N ASN A 106 14.95 13.74 -26.71
CA ASN A 106 16.30 13.93 -26.20
C ASN A 106 17.34 13.20 -27.05
N THR A 107 17.08 11.94 -27.41
CA THR A 107 17.99 11.16 -28.27
C THR A 107 18.17 11.78 -29.67
N GLN A 108 17.07 12.22 -30.30
CA GLN A 108 17.14 12.80 -31.64
C GLN A 108 17.79 14.18 -31.65
N VAL A 109 17.49 15.03 -30.65
CA VAL A 109 18.13 16.34 -30.50
C VAL A 109 19.62 16.19 -30.21
N SER A 110 20.02 15.22 -29.38
CA SER A 110 21.44 14.93 -29.13
C SER A 110 22.16 14.51 -30.41
N ALA A 111 21.58 13.59 -31.19
CA ALA A 111 22.13 13.16 -32.47
C ALA A 111 22.26 14.33 -33.46
N MET A 112 21.26 15.23 -33.50
CA MET A 112 21.30 16.44 -34.32
C MET A 112 22.40 17.39 -33.87
N ASN A 113 22.56 17.60 -32.57
CA ASN A 113 23.62 18.43 -32.01
C ASN A 113 25.01 17.87 -32.35
N ASP A 114 25.20 16.55 -32.30
CA ASP A 114 26.46 15.89 -32.66
C ASP A 114 26.78 16.07 -34.15
N GLN A 115 25.80 15.94 -35.04
CA GLN A 115 25.98 16.19 -36.48
C GLN A 115 26.31 17.67 -36.77
N VAL A 116 25.67 18.61 -36.08
CA VAL A 116 25.96 20.04 -36.21
C VAL A 116 27.38 20.33 -35.72
N THR A 117 27.77 19.81 -34.56
CA THR A 117 29.13 19.95 -34.01
C THR A 117 30.17 19.42 -34.99
N LEU A 118 29.93 18.24 -35.58
CA LEU A 118 30.82 17.65 -36.60
C LEU A 118 30.93 18.55 -37.84
N ALA A 119 29.82 19.10 -38.32
CA ALA A 119 29.82 20.01 -39.46
C ALA A 119 30.54 21.33 -39.16
N GLU A 120 30.34 21.89 -37.96
CA GLU A 120 31.03 23.09 -37.49
C GLU A 120 32.54 22.87 -37.36
N ASP A 121 32.98 21.73 -36.82
CA ASP A 121 34.40 21.37 -36.74
C ASP A 121 35.03 21.25 -38.12
N GLN A 122 34.33 20.65 -39.09
CA GLN A 122 34.82 20.56 -40.47
C GLN A 122 34.91 21.93 -41.15
N ILE A 123 33.89 22.77 -40.98
CA ILE A 123 33.89 24.14 -41.53
C ILE A 123 34.96 25.00 -40.82
N GLY A 124 35.11 24.87 -39.51
CA GLY A 124 36.12 25.55 -38.70
C GLY A 124 37.55 25.10 -39.04
N SER A 125 37.74 23.81 -39.31
CA SER A 125 38.99 23.21 -39.81
C SER A 125 39.26 23.61 -41.28
N SER A 126 38.21 23.86 -42.06
CA SER A 126 38.30 24.38 -43.45
C SER A 126 38.78 25.84 -43.55
N ARG A 127 39.06 26.51 -42.43
CA ARG A 127 39.96 27.68 -42.38
C ARG A 127 41.39 27.36 -42.84
N GLY A 128 41.61 26.16 -43.37
CA GLY A 128 42.60 25.81 -44.39
C GLY A 128 42.43 26.50 -45.77
N PHE A 129 41.58 27.52 -45.94
CA PHE A 129 41.74 28.51 -47.03
C PHE A 129 43.14 29.15 -47.05
N LYS A 130 43.96 28.94 -46.01
CA LYS A 130 45.42 29.13 -46.04
C LYS A 130 46.13 28.46 -47.24
N LYS A 131 45.53 27.49 -47.92
CA LYS A 131 46.13 26.86 -49.12
C LYS A 131 45.96 27.64 -50.42
N VAL A 132 45.00 28.55 -50.55
CA VAL A 132 44.83 29.30 -51.81
C VAL A 132 45.83 30.45 -51.93
N LEU A 133 46.40 30.91 -50.81
CA LEU A 133 47.47 31.91 -50.78
C LEU A 133 48.87 31.34 -51.07
N ASN A 134 49.05 30.02 -51.10
CA ASN A 134 50.34 29.41 -51.43
C ASN A 134 50.53 29.16 -52.94
N ASN A 135 49.53 29.48 -53.78
CA ASN A 135 49.56 29.25 -55.23
C ASN A 135 49.93 30.49 -56.06
N PHE A 136 50.46 31.54 -55.41
CA PHE A 136 51.10 32.67 -56.08
C PHE A 136 52.60 32.76 -55.76
N SER A 137 53.27 31.61 -55.68
CA SER A 137 54.73 31.54 -55.67
C SER A 137 55.23 31.07 -57.04
N LEU A 138 56.08 31.89 -57.65
CA LEU A 138 56.68 31.76 -58.98
C LEU A 138 57.47 30.45 -59.16
N PRO A 139 57.70 29.99 -60.41
CA PRO A 139 58.20 28.66 -60.70
C PRO A 139 59.72 28.61 -60.73
N PHE A 140 60.38 27.99 -59.75
CA PHE A 140 61.76 27.50 -59.91
C PHE A 140 61.98 26.15 -59.20
N PHE A 141 62.16 25.10 -60.03
CA PHE A 141 62.90 23.85 -59.84
C PHE A 141 62.77 23.07 -58.51
N SER A 142 62.18 21.86 -58.58
CA SER A 142 62.91 20.57 -58.41
C SER A 142 61.97 19.36 -58.31
N LYS A 143 62.36 18.25 -58.97
CA LYS A 143 61.69 16.95 -58.98
C LYS A 143 61.76 16.26 -57.61
N LYS A 144 60.64 15.71 -57.12
CA LYS A 144 60.58 14.44 -56.37
C LYS A 144 59.14 13.93 -56.20
N THR A 145 58.88 12.78 -56.83
CA THR A 145 57.96 11.67 -56.45
C THR A 145 56.73 12.00 -55.61
N GLU A 146 55.58 12.01 -56.30
CA GLU A 146 54.23 12.01 -55.73
C GLU A 146 53.88 10.65 -55.11
N THR A 147 53.40 10.70 -53.86
CA THR A 147 52.56 9.65 -53.26
C THR A 147 51.10 9.98 -53.60
N PRO A 148 50.25 8.99 -53.91
CA PRO A 148 48.88 9.26 -54.32
C PRO A 148 48.08 9.88 -53.15
N PRO A 149 47.29 10.93 -53.40
CA PRO A 149 46.44 11.51 -52.36
C PRO A 149 45.29 10.54 -52.08
N THR A 150 45.16 10.11 -50.83
CA THR A 150 43.95 9.47 -50.33
C THR A 150 42.76 10.39 -50.65
N PRO A 151 41.70 9.90 -51.31
CA PRO A 151 40.55 10.73 -51.61
C PRO A 151 39.94 11.29 -50.31
N PRO A 152 39.46 12.54 -50.31
CA PRO A 152 38.71 13.05 -49.16
C PRO A 152 37.53 12.13 -48.93
N ALA A 153 37.37 11.64 -47.70
CA ALA A 153 36.19 10.88 -47.32
C ALA A 153 34.96 11.75 -47.59
N THR A 154 34.26 11.47 -48.69
CA THR A 154 32.94 12.02 -48.97
C THR A 154 32.01 11.38 -47.95
N HIS A 155 31.87 12.04 -46.79
CA HIS A 155 30.85 11.65 -45.84
C HIS A 155 29.52 12.12 -46.40
N ASP A 156 28.80 11.19 -47.01
CA ASP A 156 27.43 11.42 -47.45
C ASP A 156 26.58 11.76 -46.22
N TYR A 157 25.97 12.95 -46.23
CA TYR A 157 25.05 13.37 -45.19
C TYR A 157 23.86 12.41 -45.15
N THR A 158 23.68 11.72 -44.04
CA THR A 158 22.47 10.95 -43.75
C THR A 158 21.53 11.79 -42.91
N PRO A 159 20.36 12.19 -43.44
CA PRO A 159 19.34 12.93 -42.70
C PRO A 159 18.92 12.19 -41.43
N ILE A 160 18.84 12.91 -40.31
CA ILE A 160 18.27 12.37 -39.07
C ILE A 160 16.75 12.33 -39.21
N GLU A 161 16.15 11.24 -38.77
CA GLU A 161 14.70 11.12 -38.69
C GLU A 161 14.17 12.03 -37.58
N ILE A 162 13.38 13.04 -37.97
CA ILE A 162 12.78 14.01 -37.06
C ILE A 162 11.46 13.46 -36.55
N PHE A 163 11.30 13.37 -35.22
CA PHE A 163 10.08 12.94 -34.56
C PHE A 163 8.91 13.86 -34.98
N LYS A 164 7.74 13.25 -35.17
CA LYS A 164 6.50 14.00 -35.40
C LYS A 164 5.62 13.87 -34.17
N THR A 165 5.31 15.00 -33.55
CA THR A 165 4.43 15.05 -32.38
C THR A 165 3.04 14.46 -32.66
N SER A 166 2.56 14.53 -33.91
CA SER A 166 1.30 13.92 -34.37
C SER A 166 1.25 12.41 -34.20
N ASP A 167 2.41 11.75 -34.21
CA ASP A 167 2.49 10.29 -34.19
C ASP A 167 2.39 9.75 -32.74
N TYR A 168 2.52 10.64 -31.74
CA TYR A 168 2.52 10.32 -30.31
C TYR A 168 1.33 10.89 -29.54
N PHE A 169 0.77 12.01 -30.00
CA PHE A 169 -0.44 12.60 -29.41
C PHE A 169 -1.56 12.62 -30.45
N THR A 170 -2.39 11.57 -30.47
CA THR A 170 -3.67 11.62 -31.17
C THR A 170 -4.52 12.70 -30.50
N SER A 171 -4.99 13.69 -31.28
CA SER A 171 -5.99 14.64 -30.78
C SER A 171 -7.21 13.85 -30.31
N HIS A 172 -7.38 13.69 -29.01
CA HIS A 172 -8.60 13.14 -28.48
C HIS A 172 -9.70 14.13 -28.83
N GLU A 173 -10.48 13.76 -29.84
CA GLU A 173 -11.77 14.34 -30.15
C GLU A 173 -12.59 14.34 -28.85
N SER A 174 -13.12 15.51 -28.55
CA SER A 174 -14.04 15.77 -27.45
C SER A 174 -15.22 14.80 -27.51
N GLU A 175 -15.18 13.71 -26.74
CA GLU A 175 -16.40 13.00 -26.34
C GLU A 175 -17.14 13.84 -25.29
N ALA A 176 -17.78 14.90 -25.78
CA ALA A 176 -18.85 15.62 -25.12
C ALA A 176 -20.19 15.17 -25.72
N SER A 177 -20.74 14.08 -25.19
CA SER A 177 -22.15 13.61 -25.29
C SER A 177 -22.12 12.14 -24.86
N LYS A 178 -22.87 11.66 -23.87
CA LYS A 178 -24.19 12.04 -23.36
C LYS A 178 -24.38 11.46 -21.96
#